data_AF-A0A9E2VER3-F1
#
_entry.id   AF-A0A9E2VER3-F1
#
_cell.length_a   1.000
_cell.length_b   1.000
_cell.length_c   1.000
_cell.angle_alpha   90.00
_cell.angle_beta   90.00
_cell.angle_gamma   90.00
#
_symmetry.space_group_name_H-M   'P 1'
#
loop_
_entity.id
_entity.type
_entity.pdbx_description
1 polymer ?
#
loop_
_entity_poly.entity_id
_entity_poly.type
_entity_poly.pdbx_seq_one_letter_code
_entity_poly.pdbx_strand_id
1 'polypeptide(L)'
;MNQYFSQQYNNAEFITGILSLISSYYSIIMLLLIPLFALSTRIAFRAWGHNYYEHIVMNAYILSYYTIWSSLIMYPFMFFLRNNPSAFYSVTQHSLLLIPLILVYFFKEVYEDKSFQTIILKVLSVLGMTLLGYILVIMIITLIVTLVSTGLVTG
;
A
#
# COMPACT_ATOMS: atom_id res chain seq x y z
N MET A 1 -28.88 25.62 -4.65
CA MET A 1 -28.81 24.47 -5.58
C MET A 1 -27.57 24.51 -6.47
N ASN A 2 -27.40 25.54 -7.33
CA ASN A 2 -26.24 25.64 -8.24
C ASN A 2 -24.87 25.65 -7.55
N GLN A 3 -24.74 26.29 -6.39
CA GLN A 3 -23.50 26.29 -5.60
C GLN A 3 -23.12 24.92 -5.03
N TYR A 4 -24.11 24.10 -4.67
CA TYR A 4 -23.89 22.72 -4.21
C TYR A 4 -23.40 21.83 -5.37
N PHE A 5 -24.02 21.96 -6.54
CA PHE A 5 -23.61 21.23 -7.74
C PHE A 5 -22.22 21.66 -8.24
N SER A 6 -21.89 22.96 -8.17
CA SER A 6 -20.55 23.44 -8.53
C SER A 6 -19.48 22.99 -7.54
N GLN A 7 -19.77 22.96 -6.23
CA GLN A 7 -18.86 22.40 -5.24
C GLN A 7 -18.64 20.89 -5.44
N GLN A 8 -19.70 20.14 -5.72
CA GLN A 8 -19.60 18.70 -5.97
C GLN A 8 -18.80 18.40 -7.25
N TYR A 9 -18.96 19.20 -8.29
CA TYR A 9 -18.19 19.12 -9.53
C TYR A 9 -16.70 19.40 -9.30
N ASN A 10 -16.37 20.49 -8.61
CA ASN A 10 -14.97 20.85 -8.28
C ASN A 10 -14.29 19.76 -7.43
N ASN A 11 -15.02 19.16 -6.48
CA ASN A 11 -14.52 18.05 -5.69
C ASN A 11 -14.29 16.78 -6.55
N ALA A 12 -15.16 16.52 -7.52
CA ALA A 12 -15.01 15.39 -8.44
C ALA A 12 -13.80 15.56 -9.37
N GLU A 13 -13.56 16.76 -9.90
CA GLU A 13 -12.36 17.07 -10.69
C GLU A 13 -11.08 16.92 -9.86
N PHE A 14 -11.08 17.42 -8.62
CA PHE A 14 -9.94 17.29 -7.71
C PHE A 14 -9.60 15.82 -7.40
N ILE A 15 -10.61 15.00 -7.04
CA ILE A 15 -10.42 13.57 -6.78
C ILE A 15 -9.91 12.85 -8.03
N THR A 16 -10.47 13.15 -9.19
CA THR A 16 -10.05 12.56 -10.47
C THR A 16 -8.60 12.94 -10.81
N GLY A 17 -8.21 14.18 -10.56
CA GLY A 17 -6.82 14.65 -10.72
C GLY A 17 -5.84 13.91 -9.82
N ILE A 18 -6.18 13.71 -8.54
CA ILE A 18 -5.37 12.92 -7.60
C ILE A 18 -5.24 11.46 -8.07
N LEU A 19 -6.35 10.82 -8.43
CA LEU A 19 -6.35 9.43 -8.89
C LEU A 19 -5.53 9.26 -10.18
N SER A 20 -5.61 10.23 -11.10
CA SER A 20 -4.80 10.29 -12.31
C SER A 20 -3.31 10.38 -11.99
N LEU A 21 -2.90 11.26 -11.07
CA LEU A 21 -1.50 11.35 -10.61
C LEU A 21 -1.02 10.04 -9.97
N ILE A 22 -1.80 9.47 -9.05
CA ILE A 22 -1.44 8.23 -8.37
C ILE A 22 -1.26 7.09 -9.38
N SER A 23 -2.18 6.96 -10.34
CA SER A 23 -2.10 5.90 -11.35
C SER A 23 -0.92 6.09 -12.31
N SER A 24 -0.65 7.33 -12.75
CA SER A 24 0.43 7.64 -13.70
C SER A 24 1.82 7.46 -13.09
N TYR A 25 1.97 7.73 -11.80
CA TYR A 25 3.25 7.64 -11.08
C TYR A 25 3.32 6.49 -10.09
N TYR A 26 2.43 5.49 -10.22
CA TYR A 26 2.26 4.41 -9.25
C TYR A 26 3.57 3.72 -8.89
N SER A 27 4.38 3.34 -9.88
CA SER A 27 5.67 2.68 -9.64
C SER A 27 6.66 3.54 -8.86
N ILE A 28 6.72 4.85 -9.13
CA ILE A 28 7.60 5.78 -8.42
C ILE A 28 7.12 5.95 -6.98
N ILE A 29 5.81 6.10 -6.78
CA ILE A 29 5.21 6.20 -5.45
C ILE A 29 5.52 4.94 -4.63
N MET A 30 5.36 3.75 -5.22
CA MET A 30 5.67 2.49 -4.55
C MET A 30 7.15 2.39 -4.16
N LEU A 31 8.07 2.83 -5.03
CA LEU A 31 9.51 2.89 -4.72
C LEU A 31 9.80 3.83 -3.54
N LEU A 32 9.19 5.02 -3.52
CA LEU A 32 9.34 5.99 -2.43
C LEU A 32 8.78 5.49 -1.10
N LEU A 33 7.81 4.57 -1.13
CA LEU A 33 7.23 3.96 0.06
C LEU A 33 8.06 2.78 0.61
N ILE A 34 9.03 2.23 -0.14
CA ILE A 34 9.88 1.12 0.33
C ILE A 34 10.58 1.43 1.65
N PRO A 35 11.26 2.59 1.83
CA PRO A 35 11.92 2.90 3.10
C PRO A 35 10.94 2.92 4.27
N LEU A 36 9.75 3.50 4.06
CA LEU A 36 8.71 3.54 5.09
C LEU A 36 8.23 2.13 5.45
N PHE A 37 7.99 1.28 4.45
CA PHE A 37 7.60 -0.12 4.68
C PHE A 37 8.72 -0.93 5.35
N ALA A 38 9.98 -0.65 4.99
CA ALA A 38 11.15 -1.29 5.59
C ALA A 38 11.32 -0.99 7.08
N LEU A 39 10.82 0.16 7.56
CA LEU A 39 10.75 0.44 8.99
C LEU A 39 9.81 -0.53 9.69
N SER A 40 8.63 -0.78 9.12
CA SER A 40 7.68 -1.75 9.68
C SER A 40 8.26 -3.16 9.71
N THR A 41 8.87 -3.63 8.61
CA THR A 41 9.50 -4.96 8.60
C THR A 41 10.67 -5.04 9.57
N ARG A 42 11.51 -4.00 9.65
CA ARG A 42 12.61 -3.95 10.61
C ARG A 42 12.12 -4.05 12.04
N ILE A 43 11.06 -3.32 12.40
CA ILE A 43 10.53 -3.37 13.77
C ILE A 43 9.96 -4.77 14.08
N ALA A 44 9.22 -5.37 13.15
CA ALA A 44 8.67 -6.73 13.35
C ALA A 44 9.78 -7.77 13.52
N PHE A 45 10.79 -7.72 12.65
CA PHE A 45 11.84 -8.72 12.56
C PHE A 45 13.14 -8.34 13.30
N ARG A 46 13.12 -7.28 14.11
CA ARG A 46 14.31 -6.73 14.80
C ARG A 46 15.10 -7.78 15.60
N ALA A 47 14.39 -8.76 16.17
CA ALA A 47 15.01 -9.82 16.97
C ALA A 47 15.89 -10.78 16.15
N TRP A 48 15.85 -10.73 14.81
CA TRP A 48 16.49 -11.69 13.92
C TRP A 48 17.69 -11.08 13.16
N GLY A 49 18.30 -10.03 13.72
CA GLY A 49 19.67 -9.59 13.40
C GLY A 49 19.85 -8.75 12.14
N HIS A 50 18.84 -8.63 11.28
CA HIS A 50 18.97 -7.91 10.02
C HIS A 50 18.95 -6.38 10.21
N ASN A 51 19.77 -5.69 9.42
CA ASN A 51 19.89 -4.24 9.47
C ASN A 51 18.77 -3.56 8.64
N TYR A 52 18.60 -2.24 8.81
CA TYR A 52 17.56 -1.50 8.07
C TYR A 52 17.75 -1.53 6.55
N TYR A 53 18.99 -1.46 6.09
CA TYR A 53 19.32 -1.46 4.66
C TYR A 53 19.03 -2.82 4.01
N GLU A 54 19.26 -3.92 4.72
CA GLU A 54 18.85 -5.26 4.30
C GLU A 54 17.34 -5.34 4.17
N HIS A 55 16.58 -4.77 5.11
CA HIS A 55 15.12 -4.66 4.96
C HIS A 55 14.72 -3.80 3.76
N ILE A 56 15.43 -2.72 3.43
CA ILE A 56 15.16 -1.94 2.21
C ILE A 56 15.35 -2.83 0.96
N VAL A 57 16.47 -3.56 0.87
CA VAL A 57 16.78 -4.44 -0.27
C VAL A 57 15.77 -5.58 -0.39
N MET A 58 15.45 -6.25 0.72
CA MET A 58 14.44 -7.30 0.77
C MET A 58 13.08 -6.81 0.30
N ASN A 59 12.62 -5.65 0.79
CA ASN A 59 11.32 -5.11 0.41
C ASN A 59 11.28 -4.62 -1.04
N ALA A 60 12.40 -4.10 -1.58
CA ALA A 60 12.51 -3.77 -3.00
C ALA A 60 12.43 -5.03 -3.88
N TYR A 61 13.04 -6.13 -3.45
CA TYR A 61 12.91 -7.44 -4.11
C TYR A 61 11.46 -7.94 -4.05
N ILE A 62 10.83 -7.94 -2.87
CA ILE A 62 9.44 -8.36 -2.69
C ILE A 62 8.50 -7.54 -3.60
N LEU A 63 8.69 -6.22 -3.67
CA LEU A 63 7.90 -5.35 -4.55
C LEU A 63 8.05 -5.74 -6.02
N SER A 64 9.28 -5.99 -6.46
CA SER A 64 9.57 -6.39 -7.84
C SER A 64 8.96 -7.75 -8.16
N TYR A 65 9.11 -8.71 -7.25
CA TYR A 65 8.51 -10.04 -7.34
C TYR A 65 6.98 -9.96 -7.43
N TYR A 66 6.33 -9.23 -6.52
CA TYR A 66 4.88 -8.99 -6.56
C TYR A 66 4.45 -8.35 -7.89
N THR A 67 5.18 -7.35 -8.38
CA THR A 67 4.83 -6.63 -9.61
C THR A 67 4.91 -7.55 -10.82
N ILE A 68 5.95 -8.36 -10.93
CA ILE A 68 6.12 -9.33 -12.04
C ILE A 68 5.03 -10.40 -11.97
N TRP A 69 4.81 -11.01 -10.80
CA TRP A 69 3.80 -12.06 -10.66
C TRP A 69 2.38 -11.54 -10.87
N SER A 70 2.06 -10.38 -10.31
CA SER A 70 0.77 -9.74 -10.52
C SER A 70 0.58 -9.38 -11.98
N SER A 71 1.61 -8.84 -12.65
CA SER A 71 1.48 -8.49 -14.07
C SER A 71 1.33 -9.72 -14.97
N LEU A 72 2.06 -10.81 -14.72
CA LEU A 72 1.98 -12.04 -15.50
C LEU A 72 0.68 -12.83 -15.26
N ILE A 73 0.17 -12.87 -14.03
CA ILE A 73 -1.02 -13.67 -13.69
C ILE A 73 -2.30 -12.84 -13.81
N MET A 74 -2.34 -11.63 -13.23
CA MET A 74 -3.59 -10.87 -13.17
C MET A 74 -4.01 -10.27 -14.50
N TYR A 75 -3.09 -9.82 -15.36
CA TYR A 75 -3.51 -9.24 -16.65
C TYR A 75 -4.24 -10.25 -17.54
N PRO A 76 -3.74 -11.48 -17.75
CA PRO A 76 -4.49 -12.49 -18.50
C PRO A 76 -5.84 -12.81 -17.85
N PHE A 77 -5.88 -12.94 -16.53
CA PHE A 77 -7.12 -13.22 -15.80
C PHE A 77 -8.15 -12.09 -15.95
N MET A 78 -7.70 -10.83 -15.85
CA MET A 78 -8.51 -9.63 -16.06
C MET A 78 -9.01 -9.52 -17.50
N PHE A 79 -8.24 -9.96 -18.50
CA PHE A 79 -8.65 -9.94 -19.91
C PHE A 79 -9.88 -10.82 -20.17
N PHE A 80 -9.99 -11.97 -19.49
CA PHE A 80 -11.18 -12.83 -19.57
C PHE A 80 -12.40 -12.20 -18.90
N LEU A 81 -12.19 -11.38 -17.87
CA LEU A 81 -13.25 -10.71 -17.11
C LEU A 81 -13.68 -9.35 -17.70
N ARG A 82 -13.07 -8.90 -18.80
CA ARG A 82 -13.31 -7.56 -19.40
C ARG A 82 -14.77 -7.26 -19.71
N ASN A 83 -15.57 -8.28 -20.02
CA ASN A 83 -16.99 -8.14 -20.36
C ASN A 83 -17.91 -8.10 -19.13
N ASN A 84 -17.35 -8.30 -17.93
CA ASN A 84 -18.08 -8.28 -16.66
C ASN A 84 -17.44 -7.26 -15.71
N PRO A 85 -17.87 -5.98 -15.75
CA PRO A 85 -17.27 -4.91 -14.96
C PRO A 85 -17.33 -5.15 -13.44
N SER A 86 -18.37 -5.81 -12.92
CA SER A 86 -18.48 -6.10 -11.49
C SER A 86 -17.46 -7.16 -11.07
N ALA A 87 -17.33 -8.25 -11.84
CA ALA A 87 -16.32 -9.27 -11.58
C ALA A 87 -14.90 -8.71 -11.73
N PHE A 88 -14.66 -7.87 -12.74
CA PHE A 88 -13.39 -7.17 -12.93
C PHE A 88 -13.01 -6.37 -11.68
N TYR A 89 -13.91 -5.50 -11.21
CA TYR A 89 -13.68 -4.68 -10.02
C TYR A 89 -13.43 -5.52 -8.77
N SER A 90 -14.26 -6.55 -8.54
CA SER A 90 -14.10 -7.44 -7.39
C SER A 90 -12.72 -8.12 -7.39
N VAL A 91 -12.26 -8.62 -8.53
CA VAL A 91 -10.96 -9.30 -8.62
C VAL A 91 -9.81 -8.35 -8.35
N THR A 92 -9.84 -7.13 -8.89
CA THR A 92 -8.82 -6.10 -8.61
C THR A 92 -8.76 -5.75 -7.12
N GLN A 93 -9.89 -5.74 -6.40
CA GLN A 93 -9.88 -5.48 -4.95
C GLN A 93 -9.30 -6.66 -4.16
N HIS A 94 -9.63 -7.90 -4.55
CA HIS A 94 -9.17 -9.10 -3.86
C HIS A 94 -7.69 -9.42 -4.13
N SER A 95 -7.08 -8.89 -5.20
CA SER A 95 -5.65 -9.10 -5.47
C SER A 95 -4.74 -8.56 -4.36
N LEU A 96 -5.24 -7.65 -3.50
CA LEU A 96 -4.55 -7.20 -2.30
C LEU A 96 -4.26 -8.34 -1.31
N LEU A 97 -5.06 -9.41 -1.31
CA LEU A 97 -4.83 -10.59 -0.47
C LEU A 97 -3.58 -11.38 -0.87
N LEU A 98 -2.99 -11.12 -2.04
CA LEU A 98 -1.72 -11.72 -2.43
C LEU A 98 -0.54 -11.17 -1.63
N ILE A 99 -0.63 -9.92 -1.15
CA ILE A 99 0.43 -9.26 -0.40
C ILE A 99 0.84 -10.05 0.86
N PRO A 100 -0.07 -10.41 1.79
CA PRO A 100 0.30 -11.21 2.95
C PRO A 100 0.85 -12.59 2.58
N LEU A 101 0.34 -13.22 1.51
CA LEU A 101 0.80 -14.52 1.06
C LEU A 101 2.26 -14.48 0.56
N ILE A 102 2.59 -13.46 -0.25
CA ILE A 102 3.94 -13.25 -0.76
C ILE A 102 4.91 -12.91 0.39
N LEU A 103 4.48 -12.09 1.35
CA LEU A 103 5.31 -11.77 2.52
C LEU A 103 5.60 -13.00 3.38
N VAL A 104 4.59 -13.85 3.64
CA VAL A 104 4.79 -15.09 4.40
C VAL A 104 5.72 -16.03 3.65
N TYR A 105 5.51 -16.22 2.35
CA TYR A 105 6.39 -17.03 1.50
C TYR A 105 7.84 -16.53 1.57
N PHE A 106 8.06 -15.25 1.28
CA PHE A 106 9.39 -14.66 1.22
C PHE A 106 10.11 -14.70 2.57
N PHE A 107 9.46 -14.27 3.66
CA PHE A 107 10.10 -14.29 4.98
C PHE A 107 10.31 -15.70 5.51
N LYS A 108 9.52 -16.69 5.06
CA LYS A 108 9.78 -18.10 5.42
C LYS A 108 11.05 -18.63 4.76
N GLU A 109 11.33 -18.20 3.53
CA GLU A 109 12.56 -18.50 2.79
C GLU A 109 13.78 -17.76 3.37
N VAL A 110 13.64 -16.49 3.76
CA VAL A 110 14.74 -15.75 4.43
C VAL A 110 15.07 -16.31 5.81
N TYR A 111 14.05 -16.76 6.56
CA TYR A 111 14.20 -17.27 7.92
C TYR A 111 13.84 -18.76 7.98
N GLU A 112 14.64 -19.58 7.31
CA GLU A 112 14.44 -21.03 7.16
C GLU A 112 14.30 -21.77 8.50
N ASP A 113 15.06 -21.34 9.52
CA ASP A 113 15.07 -21.97 10.84
C ASP A 113 13.85 -21.63 11.71
N LYS A 114 13.01 -20.67 11.29
CA LYS A 114 11.87 -20.20 12.08
C LYS A 114 10.60 -20.96 11.69
N SER A 115 9.77 -21.26 12.69
CA SER A 115 8.49 -21.94 12.46
C SER A 115 7.54 -21.08 11.62
N PHE A 116 6.76 -21.74 10.77
CA PHE A 116 5.81 -21.08 9.87
C PHE A 116 4.80 -20.19 10.64
N GLN A 117 4.32 -20.65 11.79
CA GLN A 117 3.43 -19.87 12.66
C GLN A 117 4.08 -18.56 13.13
N THR A 118 5.37 -18.59 13.48
CA THR A 118 6.09 -17.38 13.90
C THR A 118 6.19 -16.38 12.75
N ILE A 119 6.45 -16.86 11.53
CA ILE A 119 6.48 -16.01 10.33
C ILE A 119 5.13 -15.34 10.10
N ILE A 120 4.03 -16.09 10.17
CA ILE A 120 2.67 -15.54 10.01
C ILE A 120 2.43 -14.42 11.04
N LEU A 121 2.74 -14.67 12.33
CA LEU A 121 2.54 -13.66 13.37
C LEU A 121 3.37 -12.39 13.14
N LYS A 122 4.60 -12.53 12.64
CA LYS A 122 5.45 -11.40 12.30
C LYS A 122 4.93 -10.63 11.09
N VAL A 123 4.45 -11.32 10.05
CA VAL A 123 3.81 -10.67 8.90
C VAL A 123 2.54 -9.94 9.32
N LEU A 124 1.70 -10.53 10.18
CA LEU A 124 0.54 -9.85 10.75
C LEU A 124 0.95 -8.60 11.56
N SER A 125 2.06 -8.65 12.28
CA SER A 125 2.61 -7.47 12.97
C SER A 125 3.06 -6.38 11.98
N VAL A 126 3.68 -6.73 10.84
CA VAL A 126 4.00 -5.77 9.77
C VAL A 126 2.74 -5.12 9.20
N LEU A 127 1.71 -5.92 8.91
CA LEU A 127 0.43 -5.40 8.41
C LEU A 127 -0.25 -4.49 9.44
N GLY A 128 -0.22 -4.85 10.72
CA GLY A 128 -0.73 -4.00 11.79
C GLY A 128 0.01 -2.67 11.90
N MET A 129 1.34 -2.68 11.84
CA MET A 129 2.14 -1.44 11.90
C MET A 129 1.95 -0.54 10.68
N THR A 130 1.80 -1.13 9.50
CA THR A 130 1.54 -0.36 8.26
C THR A 130 0.14 0.24 8.26
N LEU A 131 -0.87 -0.48 8.76
CA LEU A 131 -2.21 0.05 8.97
C LEU A 131 -2.20 1.22 9.98
N LEU A 132 -1.50 1.07 11.11
CA LEU A 132 -1.35 2.15 12.08
C LEU A 132 -0.64 3.36 11.47
N GLY A 133 0.43 3.14 10.69
CA GLY A 133 1.12 4.21 9.97
C GLY A 133 0.20 4.93 8.99
N TYR A 134 -0.63 4.20 8.25
CA TYR A 134 -1.62 4.78 7.33
C TYR A 134 -2.66 5.63 8.07
N ILE A 135 -3.21 5.14 9.19
CA ILE A 135 -4.15 5.89 10.03
C ILE A 135 -3.50 7.19 10.53
N LEU A 136 -2.25 7.14 11.00
CA LEU A 136 -1.52 8.31 11.47
C LEU A 136 -1.33 9.35 10.35
N VAL A 137 -0.99 8.91 9.13
CA VAL A 137 -0.84 9.82 7.98
C VAL A 137 -2.17 10.51 7.66
N ILE A 138 -3.29 9.77 7.63
CA ILE A 138 -4.62 10.38 7.42
C ILE A 138 -4.93 11.38 8.53
N MET A 139 -4.71 11.02 9.79
CA MET A 139 -4.96 11.92 10.91
C MET A 139 -4.16 13.23 10.77
N ILE A 140 -2.88 13.15 10.41
CA ILE A 140 -2.03 14.33 10.20
C ILE A 140 -2.56 15.18 9.03
N ILE A 141 -2.90 14.57 7.89
CA ILE A 141 -3.44 15.29 6.73
C ILE A 141 -4.74 16.00 7.10
N THR A 142 -5.67 15.29 7.74
CA THR A 142 -6.95 15.88 8.17
C THR A 142 -6.74 17.04 9.14
N LEU A 143 -5.83 16.90 10.11
CA LEU A 143 -5.47 17.96 11.04
C LEU A 143 -4.92 19.19 10.29
N ILE A 144 -3.97 19.02 9.37
CA ILE A 144 -3.41 20.12 8.58
C ILE A 144 -4.51 20.84 7.78
N VAL A 145 -5.36 20.08 7.08
CA VAL A 145 -6.46 20.64 6.29
C VAL A 145 -7.41 21.44 7.19
N THR A 146 -7.77 20.91 8.36
CA THR A 146 -8.63 21.64 9.31
C THR A 146 -7.99 22.93 9.79
N LEU A 147 -6.71 22.90 10.21
CA LEU A 147 -5.98 24.08 10.71
C LEU A 147 -5.86 25.20 9.65
N VAL A 148 -5.61 24.82 8.39
CA VAL A 148 -5.59 25.75 7.26
C VAL A 148 -6.99 26.32 7.00
N SER A 149 -8.03 25.48 7.02
CA SER A 149 -9.40 25.91 6.76
C SER A 149 -9.98 26.84 7.84
N THR A 150 -9.53 26.71 9.09
CA THR A 150 -9.97 27.55 10.22
C THR A 150 -9.15 28.82 10.37
N GLY A 151 -8.16 29.07 9.51
CA GLY A 151 -7.34 30.29 9.52
C GLY A 151 -6.34 30.39 10.69
N LEU A 152 -6.10 29.31 11.43
CA LEU A 152 -5.16 29.28 12.56
C LEU A 152 -3.68 29.32 12.12
N VAL A 153 -3.40 29.15 10.83
CA VAL A 153 -2.04 29.08 10.26
C VAL A 153 -1.78 30.20 9.22
N THR A 154 -2.77 31.04 8.92
CA THR A 154 -2.64 32.18 7.99
C THR A 154 -2.76 33.54 8.69
N GLY A 155 -2.15 33.66 9.87
CA GLY A 155 -1.97 34.92 10.60
C GLY A 155 -0.50 35.31 10.66
#